data_AF-A0A328PM78-F1
#
_entry.id   AF-A0A328PM78-F1
#
_cell.length_a   1.000
_cell.length_b   1.000
_cell.length_c   1.000
_cell.angle_alpha   90.00
_cell.angle_beta   90.00
_cell.angle_gamma   90.00
#
_symmetry.space_group_name_H-M   'P 1'
#
loop_
_entity.id
_entity.type
_entity.pdbx_description
1 polymer ?
#
loop_
_entity_poly.entity_id
_entity_poly.type
_entity_poly.pdbx_seq_one_letter_code
_entity_poly.pdbx_strand_id
1 'polypeptide(L)'
;MKKTIFLTLILVMINMSVFVFSQANDSLNIPVYVSIPSYAVIESVDTNRLDYQLDLSTPENASQEVKVKIAANTPYELNLEFVADEDLNQTLANLLNSSYNYSVDSNESQTGVVEKTANIGFDFQKILNENPEIQESLLAYGTFNDKVGDFVFTVSAVL
;
A
#
# COMPACT_ATOMS: atom_id res chain seq x y z
N MET A 1 -92.67 -6.72 12.64
CA MET A 1 -91.41 -7.35 13.08
C MET A 1 -90.45 -7.70 11.94
N LYS A 2 -90.90 -8.10 10.73
CA LYS A 2 -89.98 -8.44 9.62
C LYS A 2 -89.10 -7.28 9.13
N LYS A 3 -89.61 -6.04 9.11
CA LYS A 3 -88.86 -4.84 8.63
C LYS A 3 -87.74 -4.40 9.58
N THR A 4 -87.94 -4.56 10.89
CA THR A 4 -86.94 -4.18 11.91
C THR A 4 -85.74 -5.11 11.90
N ILE A 5 -85.96 -6.42 11.71
CA ILE A 5 -84.91 -7.44 11.60
C ILE A 5 -84.03 -7.19 10.37
N PHE A 6 -84.64 -6.80 9.24
CA PHE A 6 -83.90 -6.52 8.00
C PHE A 6 -82.98 -5.30 8.14
N LEU A 7 -83.45 -4.25 8.83
CA LEU A 7 -82.67 -3.04 9.07
C LEU A 7 -81.48 -3.30 10.01
N THR A 8 -81.66 -4.15 11.03
CA THR A 8 -80.58 -4.53 11.94
C THR A 8 -79.53 -5.38 11.23
N LEU A 9 -79.93 -6.30 10.34
CA LEU A 9 -79.01 -7.14 9.57
C LEU A 9 -78.11 -6.32 8.64
N ILE A 10 -78.68 -5.30 7.98
CA ILE A 10 -77.94 -4.38 7.11
C ILE A 10 -76.95 -3.54 7.92
N LEU A 11 -77.36 -3.03 9.09
CA LEU A 11 -76.49 -2.23 9.95
C LEU A 11 -75.29 -3.04 10.47
N VAL A 12 -75.49 -4.33 10.78
CA VAL A 12 -74.43 -5.25 11.19
C VAL A 12 -73.48 -5.57 10.04
N MET A 13 -73.99 -5.79 8.81
CA MET A 13 -73.13 -5.99 7.64
C MET A 13 -72.30 -4.76 7.28
N ILE A 14 -72.89 -3.56 7.38
CA ILE A 14 -72.17 -2.31 7.15
C ILE A 14 -71.05 -2.15 8.18
N ASN A 15 -71.31 -2.40 9.47
CA ASN A 15 -70.28 -2.34 10.51
C ASN A 15 -69.17 -3.38 10.32
N MET A 16 -69.49 -4.62 9.92
CA MET A 16 -68.47 -5.64 9.62
C MET A 16 -67.62 -5.28 8.38
N SER A 17 -68.19 -4.60 7.39
CA SER A 17 -67.47 -4.19 6.18
C SER A 17 -66.41 -3.10 6.42
N VAL A 18 -66.50 -2.34 7.52
CA VAL A 18 -65.50 -1.30 7.86
C VAL A 18 -64.24 -1.91 8.52
N PHE A 19 -64.33 -3.13 9.07
CA PHE A 19 -63.19 -3.76 9.77
C PHE A 19 -62.15 -4.41 8.84
N VAL A 20 -62.41 -4.52 7.53
CA VAL A 20 -61.56 -5.31 6.61
C VAL A 20 -60.53 -4.48 5.84
N PHE A 21 -60.53 -3.14 5.98
CA PHE A 21 -59.68 -2.25 5.16
C PHE A 21 -58.59 -1.49 5.91
N SER A 22 -58.29 -1.87 7.15
CA SER A 22 -57.01 -1.49 7.76
C SER A 22 -55.90 -2.38 7.19
N GLN A 23 -55.54 -2.22 5.91
CA GLN A 23 -54.23 -2.67 5.44
C GLN A 23 -53.20 -1.79 6.14
N ALA A 24 -52.70 -2.23 7.29
CA ALA A 24 -51.49 -1.68 7.85
C ALA A 24 -50.42 -1.86 6.77
N ASN A 25 -49.89 -0.76 6.26
CA ASN A 25 -48.68 -0.80 5.45
C ASN A 25 -47.56 -1.26 6.38
N ASP A 26 -47.40 -2.57 6.50
CA ASP A 26 -46.33 -3.22 7.28
C ASP A 26 -45.00 -3.09 6.50
N SER A 27 -44.57 -1.86 6.21
CA SER A 27 -43.28 -1.61 5.61
C SER A 27 -42.21 -1.53 6.69
N LEU A 28 -41.32 -2.52 6.69
CA LEU A 28 -40.15 -2.56 7.54
C LEU A 28 -38.98 -1.87 6.81
N ASN A 29 -38.54 -0.72 7.32
CA ASN A 29 -37.32 -0.06 6.84
C ASN A 29 -36.10 -0.61 7.58
N ILE A 30 -35.21 -1.33 6.88
CA ILE A 30 -33.97 -1.87 7.45
C ILE A 30 -32.80 -1.07 6.87
N PRO A 31 -32.23 -0.09 7.60
CA PRO A 31 -31.03 0.59 7.14
C PRO A 31 -29.83 -0.36 7.20
N VAL A 32 -29.12 -0.47 6.07
CA VAL A 32 -27.84 -1.18 5.98
C VAL A 32 -26.75 -0.16 5.71
N TYR A 33 -25.69 -0.19 6.51
CA TYR A 33 -24.56 0.72 6.38
C TYR A 33 -23.40 0.02 5.67
N VAL A 34 -22.76 0.72 4.74
CA VAL A 34 -21.53 0.27 4.08
C VAL A 34 -20.34 0.90 4.81
N SER A 35 -19.37 0.07 5.18
CA SER A 35 -18.10 0.52 5.73
C SER A 35 -16.98 0.13 4.77
N ILE A 36 -16.06 1.05 4.50
CA ILE A 36 -14.85 0.81 3.71
C ILE A 36 -13.68 0.81 4.71
N PRO A 37 -12.91 -0.28 4.81
CA PRO A 37 -11.76 -0.33 5.69
C PRO A 37 -10.67 0.64 5.21
N SER A 38 -9.83 1.07 6.14
CA SER A 38 -8.61 1.82 5.83
C SER A 38 -7.65 0.96 4.99
N TYR A 39 -7.08 1.53 3.94
CA TYR A 39 -6.12 0.86 3.07
C TYR A 39 -5.09 1.85 2.50
N ALA A 40 -3.90 1.32 2.23
CA ALA A 40 -2.88 1.93 1.41
C ALA A 40 -2.24 0.82 0.58
N VAL A 41 -2.04 1.03 -0.72
CA VAL A 41 -1.48 0.03 -1.63
C VAL A 41 -0.60 0.68 -2.69
N ILE A 42 0.51 0.02 -3.04
CA ILE A 42 1.33 0.40 -4.18
C ILE A 42 0.62 -0.11 -5.45
N GLU A 43 0.18 0.80 -6.30
CA GLU A 43 -0.43 0.47 -7.59
C GLU A 43 0.63 0.10 -8.64
N SER A 44 1.77 0.80 -8.64
CA SER A 44 2.85 0.57 -9.61
C SER A 44 4.18 1.18 -9.16
N VAL A 45 5.25 0.62 -9.70
CA VAL A 45 6.61 1.19 -9.68
C VAL A 45 7.05 1.36 -11.14
N ASP A 46 7.68 2.48 -11.49
CA ASP A 46 8.01 2.83 -12.89
C ASP A 46 9.18 2.06 -13.50
N THR A 47 10.00 1.42 -12.67
CA THR A 47 11.10 0.55 -13.08
C THR A 47 11.08 -0.79 -12.34
N ASN A 48 11.67 -1.80 -12.95
CA ASN A 48 11.87 -3.13 -12.38
C ASN A 48 13.35 -3.53 -12.26
N ARG A 49 14.27 -2.66 -12.69
CA ARG A 49 15.72 -2.89 -12.64
C ARG A 49 16.45 -1.57 -12.53
N LEU A 50 17.48 -1.55 -11.69
CA LEU A 50 18.43 -0.45 -11.56
C LEU A 50 19.84 -1.00 -11.69
N ASP A 51 20.63 -0.38 -12.54
CA ASP A 51 22.01 -0.77 -12.79
C ASP A 51 22.96 0.24 -12.13
N TYR A 52 23.77 -0.23 -11.19
CA TYR A 52 24.78 0.57 -10.51
C TYR A 52 26.17 0.06 -10.89
N GLN A 53 27.09 0.99 -11.12
CA GLN A 53 28.48 0.68 -11.39
C GLN A 53 29.34 1.12 -10.22
N LEU A 54 30.11 0.19 -9.65
CA LEU A 54 31.10 0.47 -8.61
C LEU A 54 32.51 0.31 -9.21
N ASP A 55 33.19 1.43 -9.47
CA ASP A 55 34.61 1.42 -9.77
C ASP A 55 35.41 1.50 -8.46
N LEU A 56 36.07 0.41 -8.09
CA LEU A 56 36.88 0.35 -6.86
C LEU A 56 38.13 1.25 -6.94
N SER A 57 38.55 1.71 -8.12
CA SER A 57 39.69 2.64 -8.28
C SER A 57 39.27 4.07 -7.97
N THR A 58 38.03 4.42 -8.29
CA THR A 58 37.43 5.74 -8.10
C THR A 58 35.99 5.56 -7.62
N PRO A 59 35.78 5.14 -6.36
CA PRO A 59 34.44 4.86 -5.86
C PRO A 59 33.64 6.15 -5.72
N GLU A 60 32.47 6.17 -6.34
CA GLU A 60 31.52 7.29 -6.31
C GLU A 60 30.20 6.82 -5.70
N ASN A 61 29.50 7.73 -5.03
CA ASN A 61 28.12 7.45 -4.59
C ASN A 61 27.23 7.38 -5.83
N ALA A 62 26.28 6.45 -5.83
CA ALA A 62 25.39 6.25 -6.94
C ALA A 62 23.94 6.24 -6.46
N SER A 63 23.07 7.00 -7.13
CA SER A 63 21.65 7.10 -6.79
C SER A 63 20.81 7.20 -8.06
N GLN A 64 19.61 6.65 -8.04
CA GLN A 64 18.64 6.69 -9.13
C GLN A 64 17.25 7.00 -8.59
N GLU A 65 16.48 7.74 -9.39
CA GLU A 65 15.09 8.06 -9.09
C GLU A 65 14.17 6.88 -9.46
N VAL A 66 13.23 6.56 -8.58
CA VAL A 66 12.17 5.57 -8.78
C VAL A 66 10.84 6.20 -8.41
N LYS A 67 9.86 6.08 -9.30
CA LYS A 67 8.51 6.59 -9.06
C LYS A 67 7.59 5.47 -8.62
N VAL A 68 6.88 5.72 -7.53
CA VAL A 68 5.94 4.79 -6.90
C VAL A 68 4.57 5.44 -6.86
N LYS A 69 3.58 4.76 -7.43
CA LYS A 69 2.18 5.19 -7.41
C LYS A 69 1.46 4.49 -6.27
N ILE A 70 0.86 5.25 -5.36
CA ILE A 70 0.21 4.75 -4.16
C ILE A 70 -1.26 5.18 -4.17
N ALA A 71 -2.17 4.24 -3.92
CA ALA A 71 -3.58 4.51 -3.67
C ALA A 71 -3.90 4.26 -2.20
N ALA A 72 -4.41 5.28 -1.50
CA ALA A 72 -4.76 5.17 -0.09
C ALA A 72 -6.02 5.97 0.25
N ASN A 73 -6.86 5.48 1.16
CA ASN A 73 -7.99 6.25 1.72
C ASN A 73 -7.71 6.80 3.13
N THR A 74 -6.47 6.64 3.60
CA THR A 74 -6.00 6.94 4.95
C THR A 74 -4.54 7.38 4.85
N PRO A 75 -4.00 8.11 5.84
CA PRO A 75 -2.58 8.35 5.92
C PRO A 75 -1.74 7.06 5.82
N TYR A 76 -0.55 7.12 5.24
CA TYR A 76 0.31 5.96 5.04
C TYR A 76 1.78 6.29 5.26
N GLU A 77 2.56 5.25 5.55
CA GLU A 77 4.02 5.26 5.55
C GLU A 77 4.54 4.42 4.40
N LEU A 78 5.52 4.96 3.66
CA LEU A 78 6.27 4.26 2.63
C LEU A 78 7.66 3.93 3.18
N ASN A 79 7.96 2.65 3.29
CA ASN A 79 9.24 2.13 3.74
C ASN A 79 9.99 1.47 2.58
N LEU A 80 11.30 1.68 2.54
CA LEU A 80 12.17 1.13 1.51
C LEU A 80 13.32 0.39 2.18
N GLU A 81 13.53 -0.85 1.79
CA GLU A 81 14.61 -1.70 2.28
C GLU A 81 15.41 -2.25 1.10
N PHE A 82 16.71 -2.42 1.30
CA PHE A 82 17.54 -3.22 0.40
C PHE A 82 17.76 -4.60 1.00
N VAL A 83 17.47 -5.65 0.23
CA VAL A 83 17.67 -7.05 0.61
C VAL A 83 18.68 -7.66 -0.34
N ALA A 84 19.90 -7.93 0.15
CA ALA A 84 20.93 -8.61 -0.62
C ALA A 84 20.53 -10.05 -0.96
N ASP A 85 21.00 -10.54 -2.12
CA ASP A 85 20.79 -11.93 -2.52
C ASP A 85 21.49 -12.91 -1.55
N GLU A 86 20.87 -14.05 -1.24
CA GLU A 86 21.37 -15.02 -0.25
C GLU A 86 22.71 -15.64 -0.67
N ASP A 87 22.89 -15.83 -1.98
CA ASP A 87 24.10 -16.41 -2.57
C ASP A 87 25.20 -15.36 -2.83
N LEU A 88 24.97 -14.10 -2.47
CA LEU A 88 25.93 -13.03 -2.69
C LEU A 88 27.17 -13.20 -1.81
N ASN A 89 28.33 -12.85 -2.36
CA ASN A 89 29.55 -12.76 -1.58
C ASN A 89 29.34 -11.87 -0.33
N GLN A 90 29.68 -12.38 0.86
CA GLN A 90 29.42 -11.70 2.12
C GLN A 90 30.07 -10.31 2.22
N THR A 91 31.26 -10.13 1.65
CA THR A 91 31.93 -8.82 1.65
C THR A 91 31.15 -7.82 0.80
N LEU A 92 30.68 -8.23 -0.38
CA LEU A 92 29.85 -7.39 -1.24
C LEU A 92 28.48 -7.12 -0.61
N ALA A 93 27.85 -8.12 -0.01
CA ALA A 93 26.60 -7.96 0.72
C ALA A 93 26.74 -6.95 1.87
N ASN A 94 27.81 -7.06 2.66
CA ASN A 94 28.08 -6.14 3.76
C ASN A 94 28.32 -4.71 3.26
N LEU A 95 29.05 -4.53 2.15
CA LEU A 95 29.22 -3.22 1.52
C LEU A 95 27.86 -2.64 1.13
N LEU A 96 27.06 -3.39 0.38
CA LEU A 96 25.76 -2.91 -0.14
C LEU A 96 24.80 -2.56 1.00
N ASN A 97 24.69 -3.41 2.02
CA ASN A 97 23.85 -3.16 3.19
C ASN A 97 24.31 -1.94 4.00
N SER A 98 25.62 -1.74 4.12
CA SER A 98 26.18 -0.60 4.89
C SER A 98 26.15 0.72 4.10
N SER A 99 26.17 0.64 2.77
CA SER A 99 26.17 1.81 1.89
C SER A 99 24.77 2.18 1.42
N TYR A 100 23.78 1.30 1.54
CA TYR A 100 22.40 1.57 1.14
C TYR A 100 21.89 2.87 1.77
N ASN A 101 21.33 3.73 0.92
CA ASN A 101 20.71 4.97 1.34
C ASN A 101 19.50 5.27 0.43
N TYR A 102 18.50 5.92 1.02
CA TYR A 102 17.35 6.39 0.28
C TYR A 102 16.78 7.70 0.84
N SER A 103 16.08 8.42 -0.03
CA SER A 103 15.23 9.55 0.35
C SER A 103 13.94 9.55 -0.47
N VAL A 104 12.89 10.18 0.05
CA VAL A 104 11.60 10.35 -0.64
C VAL A 104 11.28 11.83 -0.65
N ASP A 105 10.92 12.37 -1.83
CA ASP A 105 10.78 13.82 -2.05
C ASP A 105 9.71 14.49 -1.16
N SER A 106 8.77 13.70 -0.61
CA SER A 106 7.80 14.16 0.37
C SER A 106 7.36 13.02 1.27
N ASN A 107 7.73 13.10 2.56
CA ASN A 107 7.22 12.21 3.61
C ASN A 107 5.81 12.60 4.07
N GLU A 108 5.19 13.62 3.47
CA GLU A 108 3.81 13.95 3.81
C GLU A 108 2.88 12.86 3.28
N SER A 109 2.31 12.14 4.22
CA SER A 109 1.27 11.18 3.97
C SER A 109 0.02 11.87 3.41
N GLN A 110 -0.53 11.35 2.32
CA GLN A 110 -1.69 11.91 1.62
C GLN A 110 -2.74 10.83 1.31
N THR A 111 -3.98 11.24 1.07
CA THR A 111 -5.06 10.32 0.63
C THR A 111 -5.32 10.51 -0.87
N GLY A 112 -5.94 9.50 -1.49
CA GLY A 112 -6.17 9.41 -2.92
C GLY A 112 -5.07 8.65 -3.63
N VAL A 113 -4.90 8.96 -4.91
CA VAL A 113 -3.87 8.37 -5.77
C VAL A 113 -2.74 9.38 -5.91
N VAL A 114 -1.57 9.02 -5.39
CA VAL A 114 -0.41 9.91 -5.27
C VAL A 114 0.82 9.24 -5.89
N GLU A 115 1.58 10.00 -6.67
CA GLU A 115 2.89 9.59 -7.16
C GLU A 115 3.97 10.13 -6.21
N LYS A 116 4.85 9.25 -5.75
CA LYS A 116 6.02 9.57 -4.91
C LYS A 116 7.29 9.26 -5.68
N THR A 117 8.27 10.14 -5.60
CA THR A 117 9.63 9.88 -6.11
C THR A 117 10.52 9.49 -4.94
N ALA A 118 11.18 8.35 -5.05
CA ALA A 118 12.23 7.90 -4.16
C ALA A 118 13.58 7.96 -4.88
N ASN A 119 14.58 8.56 -4.24
CA ASN A 119 15.97 8.46 -4.66
C ASN A 119 16.59 7.29 -3.89
N ILE A 120 17.01 6.24 -4.59
CA ILE A 120 17.60 5.05 -3.97
C ILE A 120 18.97 4.75 -4.54
N GLY A 121 19.87 4.29 -3.69
CA GLY A 121 21.24 4.06 -4.10
C GLY A 121 22.18 3.64 -2.98
N PHE A 122 23.46 3.91 -3.21
CA PHE A 122 24.55 3.46 -2.37
C PHE A 122 25.61 4.57 -2.20
N ASP A 123 25.97 4.84 -0.95
CA ASP A 123 27.04 5.75 -0.56
C ASP A 123 28.40 5.02 -0.51
N PHE A 124 28.81 4.40 -1.62
CA PHE A 124 30.02 3.57 -1.71
C PHE A 124 31.28 4.28 -1.25
N GLN A 125 31.44 5.55 -1.62
CA GLN A 125 32.63 6.33 -1.31
C GLN A 125 32.83 6.45 0.20
N LYS A 126 31.74 6.66 0.95
CA LYS A 126 31.78 6.79 2.40
C LYS A 126 32.28 5.49 3.05
N ILE A 127 31.65 4.37 2.69
CA ILE A 127 31.95 3.09 3.34
C ILE A 127 33.36 2.58 2.99
N LEU A 128 33.79 2.73 1.75
CA LEU A 128 35.13 2.29 1.32
C LEU A 128 36.24 3.18 1.89
N ASN A 129 36.01 4.48 2.06
CA ASN A 129 36.96 5.36 2.75
C ASN A 129 37.10 5.03 4.24
N GLU A 130 36.00 4.64 4.89
CA GLU A 130 35.99 4.26 6.31
C GLU A 130 36.60 2.86 6.53
N ASN A 131 36.57 1.98 5.53
CA ASN A 131 36.98 0.57 5.64
C ASN A 131 37.82 0.10 4.42
N PRO A 132 39.08 0.51 4.28
CA PRO A 132 39.91 0.21 3.10
C PRO A 132 40.19 -1.29 2.90
N GLU A 133 40.17 -2.09 3.96
CA GLU A 133 40.31 -3.56 3.89
C GLU A 133 39.17 -4.25 3.12
N ILE A 134 37.97 -3.65 3.08
CA ILE A 134 36.85 -4.14 2.27
C ILE A 134 37.18 -3.97 0.78
N GLN A 135 37.80 -2.85 0.40
CA GLN A 135 38.19 -2.57 -0.99
C GLN A 135 39.16 -3.62 -1.53
N GLU A 136 40.19 -3.98 -0.76
CA GLU A 136 41.15 -5.03 -1.14
C GLU A 136 40.47 -6.39 -1.34
N SER A 137 39.53 -6.73 -0.45
CA SER A 137 38.77 -7.97 -0.54
C SER A 137 37.85 -8.01 -1.76
N LEU A 138 37.24 -6.89 -2.14
CA LEU A 138 36.39 -6.78 -3.33
C LEU A 138 37.20 -6.81 -4.63
N LEU A 139 38.43 -6.27 -4.65
CA LEU A 139 39.31 -6.36 -5.81
C LEU A 139 39.63 -7.82 -6.16
N ALA A 140 39.74 -8.71 -5.16
CA ALA A 140 39.94 -10.14 -5.37
C ALA A 140 38.70 -10.85 -5.95
N TYR A 141 37.51 -10.28 -5.79
CA TYR A 141 36.26 -10.81 -6.34
C TYR A 141 36.13 -10.56 -7.86
N GLY A 142 36.76 -9.51 -8.37
CA GLY A 142 36.78 -9.19 -9.80
C GLY A 142 35.45 -8.64 -10.31
N THR A 143 35.20 -8.78 -11.61
CA THR A 143 33.98 -8.27 -12.26
C THR A 143 32.77 -9.15 -11.93
N PHE A 144 31.69 -8.53 -11.48
CA PHE A 144 30.43 -9.18 -11.16
C PHE A 144 29.28 -8.46 -11.88
N ASN A 145 28.43 -9.20 -12.60
CA ASN A 145 27.36 -8.66 -13.44
C ASN A 145 26.00 -9.33 -13.19
N ASP A 146 25.88 -10.13 -12.13
CA ASP A 146 24.62 -10.79 -11.77
C ASP A 146 23.80 -9.92 -10.81
N LYS A 147 22.58 -10.37 -10.50
CA LYS A 147 21.71 -9.72 -9.52
C LYS A 147 22.41 -9.70 -8.15
N VAL A 148 22.35 -8.56 -7.46
CA VAL A 148 22.93 -8.39 -6.11
C VAL A 148 21.88 -8.33 -5.00
N GLY A 149 20.61 -8.11 -5.32
CA GLY A 149 19.55 -7.95 -4.34
C GLY A 149 18.32 -7.27 -4.91
N ASP A 150 17.39 -6.94 -4.03
CA ASP A 150 16.13 -6.27 -4.32
C ASP A 150 15.95 -5.02 -3.46
N PHE A 151 15.41 -3.96 -4.06
CA PHE A 151 14.79 -2.88 -3.30
C PHE A 151 13.33 -3.21 -3.06
N VAL A 152 12.94 -3.32 -1.79
CA VAL A 152 11.60 -3.70 -1.36
C VAL A 152 10.85 -2.46 -0.89
N PHE A 153 9.81 -2.09 -1.62
CA PHE A 153 8.90 -1.02 -1.27
C PHE A 153 7.72 -1.59 -0.50
N THR A 154 7.47 -1.07 0.71
CA THR A 154 6.33 -1.45 1.54
C THR A 154 5.52 -0.23 1.89
N VAL A 155 4.20 -0.31 1.73
CA VAL A 155 3.28 0.74 2.18
C VAL A 155 2.40 0.20 3.31
N SER A 156 2.22 0.99 4.36
CA SER A 156 1.36 0.65 5.50
C SER A 156 0.44 1.81 5.82
N ALA A 157 -0.84 1.52 6.02
CA ALA A 157 -1.80 2.50 6.52
C ALA A 157 -1.48 2.89 7.97
N VAL A 158 -1.52 4.18 8.27
CA VAL A 158 -1.35 4.75 9.61
C VAL A 158 -2.72 5.20 10.10
N LEU A 159 -3.17 4.58 11.19
CA LEU A 159 -4.45 4.87 11.85
C LEU A 159 -4.32 5.97 12.91
#